data_AF-A0A372EKS1-F1
#
_entry.id   AF-A0A372EKS1-F1
#
_cell.length_a   1.000
_cell.length_b   1.000
_cell.length_c   1.000
_cell.angle_alpha   90.00
_cell.angle_beta   90.00
_cell.angle_gamma   90.00
#
_symmetry.space_group_name_H-M   'P 1'
#
loop_
_entity.id
_entity.type
_entity.pdbx_description
1 polymer ?
#
loop_
_entity_poly.entity_id
_entity_poly.type
_entity_poly.pdbx_seq_one_letter_code
_entity_poly.pdbx_strand_id
1 'polypeptide(L)'
;MPRVDRTAFSTHVLTRPAAADRVRSLLRPRHWLLLVLVGLALALARAQPPQVQQLALQRTSDGLFLSARFELSPHGAVQDALIKGVPLYFVWQADVLRERWYWTNKRVAGATRTLRLAYQPLTRRWRVSISTEAGGGTGGGAGLPYALHQNHDTLEEALAAVGRVSRWRLADAGQLEPGASHLVEFGFRLDLSLLPRPFQIGLGNQEEWSMALERELGVPEAATPELPAPAEPRATSPAAEAKAGGEAPAAESPSR
;
A
#
# COMPACT_ATOMS: atom_id res chain seq x y z
N MET A 1 15.62 8.57 -94.45
CA MET A 1 14.36 8.86 -95.18
C MET A 1 13.28 7.91 -94.69
N PRO A 2 12.02 8.32 -94.46
CA PRO A 2 11.49 9.65 -94.15
C PRO A 2 10.69 9.69 -92.82
N ARG A 3 10.56 10.92 -92.30
CA ARG A 3 9.49 11.39 -91.41
C ARG A 3 8.13 11.18 -92.08
N VAL A 4 7.08 10.90 -91.31
CA VAL A 4 5.75 11.43 -91.62
C VAL A 4 5.17 12.05 -90.36
N ASP A 5 4.82 13.32 -90.53
CA ASP A 5 4.32 14.27 -89.56
C ASP A 5 2.84 14.08 -89.20
N ARG A 6 2.54 14.51 -87.98
CA ARG A 6 1.33 15.18 -87.47
C ARG A 6 0.03 15.07 -88.27
N THR A 7 -1.04 14.78 -87.53
CA THR A 7 -2.26 15.60 -87.61
C THR A 7 -2.86 15.78 -86.22
N ALA A 8 -3.06 17.04 -85.85
CA ALA A 8 -3.71 17.50 -84.64
C ALA A 8 -5.11 18.02 -84.99
N PHE A 9 -6.10 17.81 -84.11
CA PHE A 9 -7.37 18.56 -84.01
C PHE A 9 -7.84 18.36 -82.54
N SER A 10 -7.80 19.33 -81.62
CA SER A 10 -8.46 20.65 -81.50
C SER A 10 -9.97 20.58 -81.17
N THR A 11 -10.28 20.79 -79.87
CA THR A 11 -11.32 21.65 -79.25
C THR A 11 -12.81 21.43 -79.66
N HIS A 12 -13.81 21.25 -78.77
CA HIS A 12 -14.36 22.17 -77.76
C HIS A 12 -15.34 21.41 -76.82
N VAL A 13 -15.33 21.62 -75.49
CA VAL A 13 -16.29 22.43 -74.70
C VAL A 13 -17.76 21.99 -74.96
N LEU A 14 -18.58 21.50 -74.01
CA LEU A 14 -19.18 22.09 -72.80
C LEU A 14 -20.04 20.93 -72.24
N THR A 15 -20.18 20.67 -70.93
CA THR A 15 -21.35 21.17 -70.17
C THR A 15 -21.26 20.58 -68.75
N ARG A 16 -21.14 21.45 -67.74
CA ARG A 16 -21.54 21.15 -66.36
C ARG A 16 -23.06 21.29 -66.27
N PRO A 17 -23.73 20.43 -65.49
CA PRO A 17 -24.22 20.90 -64.19
C PRO A 17 -23.95 19.83 -63.11
N ALA A 18 -23.39 20.19 -61.96
CA ALA A 18 -24.05 20.75 -60.78
C ALA A 18 -24.49 19.68 -59.77
N ALA A 19 -24.11 19.96 -58.53
CA ALA A 19 -24.63 19.42 -57.27
C ALA A 19 -24.13 18.05 -56.78
N ALA A 20 -23.93 18.01 -55.45
CA ALA A 20 -23.46 16.91 -54.60
C ALA A 20 -21.98 16.52 -54.86
N ASP A 21 -21.01 16.79 -53.97
CA ASP A 21 -21.03 16.52 -52.55
C ASP A 21 -20.28 17.60 -51.77
N ARG A 22 -21.03 18.46 -51.08
CA ARG A 22 -20.56 19.04 -49.83
C ARG A 22 -21.42 18.43 -48.73
N VAL A 23 -21.05 17.24 -48.29
CA VAL A 23 -21.44 16.74 -46.97
C VAL A 23 -20.77 17.65 -45.95
N ARG A 24 -21.37 18.84 -45.75
CA ARG A 24 -21.21 19.66 -44.57
C ARG A 24 -21.81 18.84 -43.42
N SER A 25 -21.01 17.92 -42.93
CA SER A 25 -21.12 17.41 -41.58
C SER A 25 -20.83 18.59 -40.65
N LEU A 26 -21.86 19.40 -40.39
CA LEU A 26 -21.97 20.21 -39.19
C LEU A 26 -22.16 19.26 -37.99
N LEU A 27 -21.25 18.31 -37.79
CA LEU A 27 -21.10 17.67 -36.49
C LEU A 27 -20.49 18.74 -35.57
N ARG A 28 -21.43 19.43 -34.94
CA ARG A 28 -21.27 20.63 -34.11
C ARG A 28 -20.01 20.51 -33.23
N PRO A 29 -19.20 21.57 -33.09
CA PRO A 29 -18.05 21.58 -32.15
C PRO A 29 -18.47 21.19 -30.73
N ARG A 30 -19.76 21.35 -30.38
CA ARG A 30 -20.38 20.81 -29.15
C ARG A 30 -20.23 19.29 -28.98
N HIS A 31 -20.34 18.49 -30.04
CA HIS A 31 -20.18 17.03 -29.94
C HIS A 31 -18.72 16.63 -29.75
N TRP A 32 -17.79 17.36 -30.37
CA TRP A 32 -16.36 17.17 -30.15
C TRP A 32 -15.97 17.59 -28.73
N LEU A 33 -16.50 18.72 -28.25
CA LEU A 33 -16.32 19.17 -26.87
C LEU A 33 -16.92 18.17 -25.86
N LEU A 34 -18.12 17.62 -26.13
CA LEU A 34 -18.75 16.59 -25.31
C LEU A 34 -17.95 15.29 -25.29
N LEU A 35 -17.40 14.85 -26.42
CA LEU A 35 -16.54 13.66 -26.48
C LEU A 35 -15.22 13.87 -25.73
N VAL A 36 -14.62 15.06 -25.81
CA VAL A 36 -13.43 15.43 -25.01
C VAL A 36 -13.77 15.49 -23.52
N LEU A 37 -14.93 16.03 -23.14
CA LEU A 37 -15.39 16.07 -21.75
C LEU A 37 -15.70 14.68 -21.19
N VAL A 38 -16.31 13.79 -21.98
CA VAL A 38 -16.58 12.40 -21.59
C VAL A 38 -15.28 11.60 -21.52
N GLY A 39 -14.36 11.80 -22.45
CA GLY A 39 -13.02 11.19 -22.40
C GLY A 39 -12.21 11.65 -21.19
N LEU A 40 -12.30 12.94 -20.84
CA LEU A 40 -11.66 13.49 -19.64
C LEU A 40 -12.31 12.96 -18.36
N ALA A 41 -13.65 12.84 -18.32
CA ALA A 41 -14.38 12.28 -17.19
C ALA A 41 -14.07 10.79 -16.96
N LEU A 42 -13.93 9.99 -18.03
CA LEU A 42 -13.47 8.59 -17.92
C LEU A 42 -12.01 8.50 -17.48
N ALA A 43 -11.14 9.44 -17.88
CA ALA A 43 -9.74 9.46 -17.46
C ALA A 43 -9.57 9.80 -15.96
N LEU A 44 -10.55 10.47 -15.35
CA LEU A 44 -10.58 10.80 -13.92
C LEU A 44 -11.10 9.64 -13.05
N ALA A 45 -11.68 8.59 -13.62
CA ALA A 45 -12.16 7.41 -12.90
C ALA A 45 -11.02 6.39 -12.60
N ARG A 46 -9.81 6.89 -12.33
CA ARG A 46 -8.68 6.07 -11.91
C ARG A 46 -8.98 5.48 -10.53
N ALA A 47 -8.80 4.17 -10.38
CA ALA A 47 -8.88 3.50 -9.08
C ALA A 47 -8.13 4.28 -7.98
N GLN A 48 -8.83 4.58 -6.89
CA GLN A 48 -8.28 5.33 -5.78
C GLN A 48 -7.20 4.46 -5.09
N PRO A 49 -5.93 4.90 -5.02
CA PRO A 49 -4.91 4.16 -4.29
C PRO A 49 -5.29 4.09 -2.80
N PRO A 50 -4.95 3.00 -2.10
CA PRO A 50 -5.28 2.86 -0.68
C PRO A 50 -4.65 4.00 0.12
N GLN A 51 -5.44 4.61 1.01
CA GLN A 51 -5.02 5.80 1.73
C GLN A 51 -4.01 5.43 2.82
N VAL A 52 -2.83 6.06 2.77
CA VAL A 52 -1.78 5.85 3.77
C VAL A 52 -2.06 6.69 5.00
N GLN A 53 -2.45 6.03 6.10
CA GLN A 53 -2.67 6.70 7.38
C GLN A 53 -1.38 6.84 8.18
N GLN A 54 -0.57 5.77 8.22
CA GLN A 54 0.66 5.75 8.99
C GLN A 54 1.70 4.89 8.28
N LEU A 55 2.93 5.38 8.20
CA LEU A 55 4.06 4.65 7.66
C LEU A 55 5.30 5.10 8.43
N ALA A 56 5.84 4.20 9.24
CA ALA A 56 6.94 4.48 10.14
C ALA A 56 7.97 3.37 10.05
N LEU A 57 9.22 3.76 9.88
CA LEU A 57 10.36 2.86 9.83
C LEU A 57 11.23 3.16 11.05
N GLN A 58 11.54 2.14 11.82
CA GLN A 58 12.28 2.26 13.08
C GLN A 58 13.49 1.35 13.04
N ARG A 59 14.67 1.94 13.15
CA ARG A 59 15.92 1.21 13.38
C ARG A 59 16.09 1.01 14.88
N THR A 60 16.41 -0.20 15.32
CA THR A 60 16.67 -0.55 16.73
C THR A 60 17.96 -1.38 16.81
N SER A 61 18.37 -1.76 18.02
CA SER A 61 19.52 -2.66 18.23
C SER A 61 19.31 -4.06 17.64
N ASP A 62 18.06 -4.53 17.56
CA ASP A 62 17.75 -5.88 17.06
C ASP A 62 17.64 -5.93 15.53
N GLY A 63 17.35 -4.80 14.89
CA GLY A 63 17.16 -4.70 13.45
C GLY A 63 16.27 -3.55 13.00
N LEU A 64 15.87 -3.62 11.73
CA LEU A 64 14.98 -2.66 11.09
C LEU A 64 13.54 -3.16 11.15
N PHE A 65 12.64 -2.31 11.67
CA PHE A 65 11.23 -2.61 11.84
C PHE A 65 10.35 -1.63 11.07
N LEU A 66 9.37 -2.17 10.34
CA LEU A 66 8.36 -1.40 9.63
C LEU A 66 7.01 -1.50 10.34
N SER A 67 6.37 -0.35 10.55
CA SER A 67 4.99 -0.24 11.00
C SER A 67 4.22 0.60 9.99
N ALA A 68 3.13 0.05 9.46
CA ALA A 68 2.31 0.73 8.48
C ALA A 68 0.82 0.44 8.70
N ARG A 69 -0.02 1.41 8.35
CA ARG A 69 -1.47 1.34 8.40
C ARG A 69 -2.06 2.03 7.18
N PHE A 70 -2.87 1.27 6.46
CA PHE A 70 -3.62 1.72 5.30
C PHE A 70 -5.10 1.52 5.53
N GLU A 71 -5.89 2.40 4.94
CA GLU A 71 -7.33 2.21 4.83
C GLU A 71 -7.64 1.55 3.49
N LEU A 72 -8.32 0.41 3.56
CA LEU A 72 -8.68 -0.40 2.40
C LEU A 72 -10.20 -0.31 2.23
N SER A 73 -10.63 0.27 1.11
CA SER A 73 -12.04 0.37 0.73
C SER A 73 -12.28 -0.41 -0.56
N PRO A 74 -12.57 -1.72 -0.50
CA PRO A 74 -12.90 -2.50 -1.69
C PRO A 74 -14.28 -2.07 -2.21
N HIS A 75 -14.37 -1.75 -3.50
CA HIS A 75 -15.62 -1.33 -4.14
C HIS A 75 -16.08 -2.35 -5.20
N GLY A 76 -17.40 -2.46 -5.36
CA GLY A 76 -18.02 -3.24 -6.43
C GLY A 76 -17.68 -4.72 -6.41
N ALA A 77 -17.02 -5.18 -7.48
CA ALA A 77 -16.79 -6.60 -7.75
C ALA A 77 -15.93 -7.32 -6.70
N VAL A 78 -14.98 -6.63 -6.05
CA VAL A 78 -14.12 -7.23 -5.01
C VAL A 78 -14.92 -7.59 -3.77
N GLN A 79 -15.82 -6.69 -3.35
CA GLN A 79 -16.72 -6.92 -2.21
C GLN A 79 -17.68 -8.07 -2.51
N ASP A 80 -18.27 -8.11 -3.71
CA ASP A 80 -19.18 -9.18 -4.11
C ASP A 80 -18.50 -10.55 -4.13
N ALA A 81 -17.26 -10.63 -4.59
CA ALA A 81 -16.51 -11.87 -4.61
C ALA A 81 -16.19 -12.38 -3.20
N LEU A 82 -15.81 -11.46 -2.29
CA LEU A 82 -15.60 -11.77 -0.89
C LEU A 82 -16.86 -12.36 -0.24
N ILE A 83 -18.02 -11.73 -0.45
CA ILE A 83 -19.31 -12.22 0.08
C ILE A 83 -19.70 -13.57 -0.51
N LYS A 84 -19.35 -13.83 -1.79
CA LYS A 84 -19.51 -15.13 -2.46
C LYS A 84 -18.55 -16.20 -1.93
N GLY A 85 -17.72 -15.89 -0.95
CA GLY A 85 -16.81 -16.84 -0.30
C GLY A 85 -15.50 -17.06 -1.07
N VAL A 86 -15.18 -16.20 -2.04
CA VAL A 86 -13.91 -16.28 -2.77
C VAL A 86 -12.80 -15.73 -1.87
N PRO A 87 -11.75 -16.51 -1.57
CA PRO A 87 -10.64 -16.02 -0.76
C PRO A 87 -9.76 -15.05 -1.58
N LEU A 88 -9.45 -13.90 -1.00
CA LEU A 88 -8.51 -12.93 -1.57
C LEU A 88 -7.15 -13.02 -0.87
N TYR A 89 -6.08 -12.82 -1.63
CA TYR A 89 -4.71 -12.86 -1.13
C TYR A 89 -4.05 -11.50 -1.27
N PHE A 90 -3.65 -10.92 -0.15
CA PHE A 90 -2.93 -9.66 -0.08
C PHE A 90 -1.46 -9.93 0.23
N VAL A 91 -0.55 -9.28 -0.48
CA VAL A 91 0.89 -9.47 -0.32
C VAL A 91 1.51 -8.16 0.08
N TRP A 92 2.15 -8.17 1.25
CA TRP A 92 3.05 -7.14 1.73
C TRP A 92 4.47 -7.57 1.37
N GLN A 93 5.19 -6.73 0.63
CA GLN A 93 6.57 -6.94 0.26
C GLN A 93 7.37 -5.73 0.70
N ALA A 94 8.53 -5.96 1.29
CA ALA A 94 9.44 -4.89 1.65
C ALA A 94 10.87 -5.32 1.35
N ASP A 95 11.58 -4.51 0.58
CA ASP A 95 12.93 -4.78 0.13
C ASP A 95 13.86 -3.69 0.66
N VAL A 96 14.88 -4.13 1.42
CA VAL A 96 15.91 -3.24 1.96
C VAL A 96 17.05 -3.20 0.95
N LEU A 97 17.22 -2.05 0.33
CA LEU A 97 18.26 -1.76 -0.63
C LEU A 97 19.35 -0.91 0.02
N ARG A 98 20.58 -1.10 -0.45
CA ARG A 98 21.71 -0.22 -0.14
C ARG A 98 22.01 0.64 -1.35
N GLU A 99 22.02 1.94 -1.12
CA GLU A 99 22.35 2.94 -2.13
C GLU A 99 23.85 2.94 -2.43
N ARG A 100 24.17 3.01 -3.71
CA ARG A 100 25.51 2.79 -4.24
C ARG A 100 25.79 3.82 -5.34
N TRP A 101 26.80 4.67 -5.15
CA TRP A 101 26.95 5.91 -5.93
C TRP A 101 27.27 5.76 -7.43
N TYR A 102 27.82 4.62 -7.87
CA TYR A 102 28.27 4.39 -9.26
C TYR A 102 27.65 3.16 -9.92
N TRP A 103 26.59 2.59 -9.32
CA TRP A 103 26.06 1.29 -9.71
C TRP A 103 24.67 1.05 -9.12
N THR A 104 23.96 0.05 -9.66
CA THR A 104 22.62 -0.33 -9.21
C THR A 104 22.59 -0.66 -7.71
N ASN A 105 21.52 -0.22 -7.05
CA ASN A 105 21.22 -0.53 -5.66
C ASN A 105 21.32 -2.04 -5.39
N LYS A 106 21.94 -2.43 -4.27
CA LYS A 106 22.02 -3.84 -3.88
C LYS A 106 20.96 -4.16 -2.84
N ARG A 107 20.15 -5.18 -3.09
CA ARG A 107 19.26 -5.75 -2.09
C ARG A 107 20.07 -6.42 -0.98
N VAL A 108 19.86 -5.96 0.24
CA VAL A 108 20.49 -6.41 1.48
C VAL A 108 19.59 -7.44 2.17
N ALA A 109 18.31 -7.13 2.27
CA ALA A 109 17.31 -8.00 2.86
C ALA A 109 15.98 -7.82 2.12
N GLY A 110 15.07 -8.76 2.31
CA GLY A 110 13.68 -8.56 1.94
C GLY A 110 12.76 -9.46 2.74
N ALA A 111 11.55 -8.98 2.97
CA ALA A 111 10.54 -9.69 3.73
C ALA A 111 9.23 -9.67 2.95
N THR A 112 8.59 -10.84 2.89
CA THR A 112 7.27 -11.01 2.30
C THR A 112 6.29 -11.54 3.34
N ARG A 113 5.10 -10.96 3.38
CA ARG A 113 3.98 -11.40 4.22
C ARG A 113 2.73 -11.50 3.36
N THR A 114 2.15 -12.69 3.33
CA THR A 114 0.91 -12.97 2.60
C THR A 114 -0.25 -13.06 3.59
N LEU A 115 -1.35 -12.41 3.28
CA LEU A 115 -2.58 -12.44 4.06
C LEU A 115 -3.69 -13.01 3.18
N ARG A 116 -4.47 -13.93 3.73
CA ARG A 116 -5.66 -14.47 3.10
C ARG A 116 -6.89 -13.97 3.83
N LEU A 117 -7.77 -13.26 3.14
CA LEU A 117 -9.09 -12.87 3.62
C LEU A 117 -10.15 -13.77 2.98
N ALA A 118 -11.00 -14.40 3.79
CA ALA A 118 -12.10 -15.21 3.30
C ALA A 118 -13.35 -15.03 4.16
N TYR A 119 -14.53 -14.99 3.51
CA TYR A 119 -15.81 -15.04 4.19
C TYR A 119 -16.25 -16.49 4.43
N GLN A 120 -16.80 -16.76 5.61
CA GLN A 120 -17.40 -18.05 5.96
C GLN A 120 -18.93 -17.90 6.00
N PRO A 121 -19.67 -18.35 4.96
CA PRO A 121 -21.11 -18.12 4.87
C PRO A 121 -21.91 -18.76 6.01
N LEU A 122 -21.47 -19.92 6.50
CA LEU A 122 -22.16 -20.68 7.55
C LEU A 122 -22.10 -19.97 8.91
N THR A 123 -20.93 -19.46 9.27
CA THR A 123 -20.69 -18.76 10.54
C THR A 123 -20.90 -17.25 10.41
N ARG A 124 -21.05 -16.75 9.19
CA ARG A 124 -21.09 -15.33 8.83
C ARG A 124 -19.88 -14.54 9.33
N ARG A 125 -18.73 -15.21 9.45
CA ARG A 125 -17.49 -14.61 9.96
C ARG A 125 -16.47 -14.38 8.85
N TRP A 126 -15.70 -13.31 9.01
CA TRP A 126 -14.53 -13.02 8.20
C TRP A 126 -13.32 -13.68 8.85
N ARG A 127 -12.50 -14.38 8.06
CA ARG A 127 -11.25 -14.99 8.52
C ARG A 127 -10.08 -14.38 7.78
N VAL A 128 -9.17 -13.77 8.54
CA VAL A 128 -7.87 -13.27 8.08
C VAL A 128 -6.80 -14.28 8.49
N SER A 129 -5.98 -14.73 7.55
CA SER A 129 -4.88 -15.68 7.80
C SER A 129 -3.56 -15.04 7.38
N ILE A 130 -2.64 -14.83 8.30
CA ILE A 130 -1.39 -14.09 8.08
C ILE A 130 -0.22 -15.07 8.08
N SER A 131 0.43 -15.27 6.95
CA SER A 131 1.66 -16.05 6.83
C SER A 131 2.86 -15.16 6.59
N THR A 132 3.90 -15.36 7.40
CA THR A 132 5.17 -14.64 7.25
C THR A 132 6.21 -15.63 6.73
N GLU A 133 6.90 -15.28 5.64
CA GLU A 133 7.97 -16.12 5.05
C GLU A 133 9.26 -16.08 5.89
N ALA A 134 9.39 -15.11 6.79
CA ALA A 134 10.52 -14.98 7.70
C ALA A 134 10.42 -15.98 8.87
N GLY A 135 10.92 -17.19 8.64
CA GLY A 135 11.13 -18.19 9.71
C GLY A 135 10.94 -19.61 9.20
N GLY A 136 12.05 -20.31 8.96
CA GLY A 136 12.06 -21.72 8.57
C GLY A 136 11.30 -22.58 9.57
N GLY A 137 10.09 -22.95 9.20
CA GLY A 137 9.25 -23.90 9.91
C GLY A 137 8.72 -24.92 8.91
N THR A 138 8.94 -26.19 9.21
CA THR A 138 8.46 -27.34 8.44
C THR A 138 7.02 -27.64 8.83
N GLY A 139 6.07 -27.18 8.02
CA GLY A 139 4.67 -27.59 8.09
C GLY A 139 4.20 -28.06 6.72
N GLY A 140 4.25 -29.36 6.45
CA GLY A 140 3.82 -29.95 5.18
C GLY A 140 2.29 -29.97 5.07
N GLY A 141 1.73 -29.02 4.35
CA GLY A 141 0.34 -29.02 3.90
C GLY A 141 0.13 -27.95 2.85
N ALA A 142 -0.80 -28.17 1.90
CA ALA A 142 -1.18 -27.20 0.86
C ALA A 142 -1.91 -25.94 1.42
N GLY A 143 -1.66 -25.62 2.68
CA GLY A 143 -2.11 -24.42 3.37
C GLY A 143 -0.89 -23.74 3.99
N LEU A 144 -0.88 -22.42 3.90
CA LEU A 144 0.10 -21.52 4.50
C LEU A 144 0.58 -22.04 5.88
N PRO A 145 1.80 -22.57 6.01
CA PRO A 145 2.17 -23.50 7.09
C PRO A 145 2.27 -22.88 8.49
N TYR A 146 2.35 -21.55 8.59
CA TYR A 146 2.36 -20.79 9.83
C TYR A 146 1.48 -19.54 9.71
N ALA A 147 0.19 -19.76 9.44
CA ALA A 147 -0.76 -18.67 9.32
C ALA A 147 -1.42 -18.34 10.66
N LEU A 148 -1.20 -17.13 11.18
CA LEU A 148 -1.98 -16.61 12.30
C LEU A 148 -3.40 -16.32 11.81
N HIS A 149 -4.39 -16.97 12.39
CA HIS A 149 -5.79 -16.79 12.03
C HIS A 149 -6.51 -15.85 12.99
N GLN A 150 -7.14 -14.83 12.46
CA GLN A 150 -7.98 -13.88 13.19
C GLN A 150 -9.38 -13.90 12.56
N ASN A 151 -10.41 -13.98 13.40
CA ASN A 151 -11.79 -13.91 12.95
C ASN A 151 -12.37 -12.55 13.32
N HIS A 152 -13.16 -11.98 12.41
CA HIS A 152 -13.84 -10.71 12.56
C HIS A 152 -15.31 -10.86 12.19
N ASP A 153 -16.16 -10.04 12.81
CA ASP A 153 -17.60 -10.07 12.57
C ASP A 153 -17.98 -9.14 11.40
N THR A 154 -17.21 -8.08 11.17
CA THR A 154 -17.45 -7.10 10.09
C THR A 154 -16.34 -7.12 9.03
N LEU A 155 -16.70 -6.74 7.79
CA LEU A 155 -15.75 -6.65 6.68
C LEU A 155 -14.72 -5.54 6.93
N GLU A 156 -15.17 -4.40 7.46
CA GLU A 156 -14.32 -3.25 7.77
C GLU A 156 -13.22 -3.61 8.78
N GLU A 157 -13.56 -4.33 9.85
CA GLU A 157 -12.57 -4.82 10.82
C GLU A 157 -11.55 -5.77 10.18
N ALA A 158 -12.03 -6.68 9.33
CA ALA A 158 -11.17 -7.63 8.63
C ALA A 158 -10.20 -6.90 7.68
N LEU A 159 -10.68 -5.89 6.97
CA LEU A 159 -9.86 -5.05 6.08
C LEU A 159 -8.89 -4.18 6.87
N ALA A 160 -9.30 -3.62 8.00
CA ALA A 160 -8.41 -2.88 8.90
C ALA A 160 -7.28 -3.76 9.43
N ALA A 161 -7.57 -5.04 9.70
CA ALA A 161 -6.55 -6.02 10.08
C ALA A 161 -5.60 -6.36 8.91
N VAL A 162 -6.11 -6.43 7.68
CA VAL A 162 -5.28 -6.69 6.48
C VAL A 162 -4.41 -5.50 6.11
N GLY A 163 -4.93 -4.28 6.26
CA GLY A 163 -4.26 -3.01 5.96
C GLY A 163 -3.28 -2.55 7.04
N ARG A 164 -3.13 -3.29 8.15
CA ARG A 164 -2.27 -2.94 9.26
C ARG A 164 -1.14 -3.95 9.43
N VAL A 165 0.07 -3.41 9.57
CA VAL A 165 1.25 -4.17 10.00
C VAL A 165 2.00 -3.39 11.06
N SER A 166 2.37 -4.04 12.17
CA SER A 166 3.12 -3.41 13.27
C SER A 166 4.38 -4.18 13.59
N ARG A 167 5.47 -3.45 13.82
CA ARG A 167 6.78 -4.00 14.24
C ARG A 167 7.22 -5.18 13.36
N TRP A 168 7.05 -5.06 12.05
CA TRP A 168 7.45 -6.09 11.09
C TRP A 168 8.96 -6.01 10.84
N ARG A 169 9.68 -7.05 11.25
CA ARG A 169 11.14 -7.13 11.07
C ARG A 169 11.48 -7.30 9.59
N LEU A 170 12.25 -6.37 9.05
CA LEU A 170 12.72 -6.37 7.66
C LEU A 170 14.15 -6.89 7.50
N ALA A 171 15.03 -6.49 8.42
CA ALA A 171 16.44 -6.86 8.41
C ALA A 171 16.98 -6.95 9.84
N ASP A 172 17.98 -7.82 10.04
CA ASP A 172 18.73 -7.90 11.28
C ASP A 172 19.78 -6.79 11.37
N ALA A 173 20.15 -6.40 12.60
CA ALA A 173 21.16 -5.37 12.80
C ALA A 173 22.51 -5.69 12.13
N GLY A 174 22.88 -6.97 12.05
CA GLY A 174 24.12 -7.42 11.38
C GLY A 174 24.10 -7.33 9.86
N GLN A 175 22.93 -7.20 9.24
CA GLN A 175 22.79 -7.00 7.79
C GLN A 175 22.84 -5.52 7.41
N LEU A 176 22.63 -4.61 8.37
CA LEU A 176 22.58 -3.16 8.13
C LEU A 176 23.96 -2.54 8.36
N GLU A 177 24.65 -2.14 7.30
CA GLU A 177 25.93 -1.47 7.47
C GLU A 177 25.77 -0.08 8.14
N PRO A 178 26.57 0.24 9.18
CA PRO A 178 26.60 1.58 9.75
C PRO A 178 27.24 2.56 8.76
N GLY A 179 26.59 3.71 8.54
CA GLY A 179 27.08 4.80 7.66
C GLY A 179 26.79 4.65 6.17
N ALA A 180 26.05 3.62 5.74
CA ALA A 180 25.55 3.52 4.37
C ALA A 180 24.10 4.01 4.27
N SER A 181 23.77 4.74 3.19
CA SER A 181 22.38 5.04 2.83
C SER A 181 21.66 3.73 2.51
N HIS A 182 20.60 3.48 3.25
CA HIS A 182 19.69 2.38 2.99
C HIS A 182 18.33 2.94 2.57
N LEU A 183 17.70 2.23 1.68
CA LEU A 183 16.40 2.54 1.11
C LEU A 183 15.49 1.33 1.33
N VAL A 184 14.24 1.58 1.69
CA VAL A 184 13.22 0.53 1.79
C VAL A 184 12.19 0.77 0.71
N GLU A 185 12.11 -0.16 -0.23
CA GLU A 185 11.01 -0.23 -1.17
C GLU A 185 9.90 -1.08 -0.55
N PHE A 186 8.72 -0.49 -0.42
CA PHE A 186 7.54 -1.08 0.17
C PHE A 186 6.46 -1.26 -0.88
N GLY A 187 5.93 -2.47 -1.00
CA GLY A 187 4.84 -2.83 -1.89
C GLY A 187 3.70 -3.52 -1.15
N PHE A 188 2.47 -3.10 -1.42
CA PHE A 188 1.25 -3.77 -1.04
C PHE A 188 0.45 -4.07 -2.31
N ARG A 189 0.04 -5.32 -2.52
CA ARG A 189 -0.76 -5.70 -3.69
C ARG A 189 -1.79 -6.77 -3.38
N LEU A 190 -2.91 -6.71 -4.09
CA LEU A 190 -3.87 -7.81 -4.20
C LEU A 190 -3.40 -8.80 -5.27
N ASP A 191 -3.13 -10.05 -4.88
CA ASP A 191 -2.71 -11.12 -5.79
C ASP A 191 -3.91 -11.94 -6.27
N LEU A 192 -4.21 -11.79 -7.57
CA LEU A 192 -5.32 -12.46 -8.25
C LEU A 192 -4.91 -13.82 -8.84
N SER A 193 -3.61 -14.12 -8.91
CA SER A 193 -3.10 -15.36 -9.52
C SER A 193 -3.51 -16.61 -8.73
N LEU A 194 -3.76 -16.43 -7.43
CA LEU A 194 -4.19 -17.48 -6.50
C LEU A 194 -5.71 -17.71 -6.48
N LEU A 195 -6.47 -16.96 -7.29
CA LEU A 195 -7.91 -17.15 -7.43
C LEU A 195 -8.22 -18.39 -8.29
N PRO A 196 -9.33 -19.12 -8.03
CA PRO A 196 -9.77 -20.19 -8.91
C PRO A 196 -9.93 -19.70 -10.35
N ARG A 197 -9.53 -20.52 -11.33
CA ARG A 197 -9.56 -20.18 -12.77
C ARG A 197 -10.87 -19.56 -13.27
N PRO A 198 -12.08 -19.98 -12.82
CA PRO A 198 -13.33 -19.35 -13.26
C PRO A 198 -13.39 -17.85 -12.93
N PHE A 199 -12.81 -17.44 -11.80
CA PHE A 199 -12.76 -16.03 -11.42
C PHE A 199 -11.70 -15.28 -12.23
N GLN A 200 -10.59 -15.92 -12.60
CA GLN A 200 -9.54 -15.24 -13.38
C GLN A 200 -10.04 -14.68 -14.75
N ILE A 201 -11.06 -15.31 -15.36
CA ILE A 201 -11.55 -14.99 -16.71
C ILE A 201 -12.34 -13.66 -16.77
N GLY A 202 -12.73 -13.08 -15.63
CA GLY A 202 -13.44 -11.80 -15.57
C GLY A 202 -12.68 -10.64 -14.93
N LEU A 203 -11.43 -10.86 -14.49
CA LEU A 203 -10.75 -10.01 -13.52
C LEU A 203 -9.52 -9.26 -14.05
N GLY A 204 -8.95 -9.69 -15.17
CA GLY A 204 -7.66 -9.16 -15.67
C GLY A 204 -7.68 -7.72 -16.18
N ASN A 205 -8.84 -7.06 -16.29
CA ASN A 205 -8.98 -5.72 -16.87
C ASN A 205 -9.94 -4.79 -16.09
N GLN A 206 -10.22 -5.12 -14.83
CA GLN A 206 -11.12 -4.33 -13.97
C GLN A 206 -10.28 -3.52 -12.98
N GLU A 207 -10.34 -2.18 -13.06
CA GLU A 207 -9.60 -1.28 -12.16
C GLU A 207 -10.03 -1.46 -10.69
N GLU A 208 -11.24 -1.97 -10.46
CA GLU A 208 -11.77 -2.29 -9.13
C GLU A 208 -10.91 -3.33 -8.38
N TRP A 209 -10.14 -4.14 -9.10
CA TRP A 209 -9.27 -5.18 -8.54
C TRP A 209 -7.81 -4.76 -8.41
N SER A 210 -7.40 -3.61 -8.97
CA SER A 210 -6.04 -3.10 -8.84
C SER A 210 -5.88 -2.33 -7.52
N MET A 211 -5.77 -3.07 -6.41
CA MET A 211 -5.34 -2.53 -5.13
C MET A 211 -3.84 -2.76 -4.99
N ALA A 212 -3.07 -1.84 -5.55
CA ALA A 212 -1.61 -1.82 -5.45
C ALA A 212 -1.15 -0.49 -4.87
N LEU A 213 -0.16 -0.55 -3.99
CA LEU A 213 0.51 0.61 -3.41
C LEU A 213 2.01 0.30 -3.37
N GLU A 214 2.79 1.15 -4.01
CA GLU A 214 4.24 1.09 -3.97
C GLU A 214 4.76 2.41 -3.38
N ARG A 215 5.66 2.32 -2.40
CA ARG A 215 6.25 3.46 -1.70
C ARG A 215 7.70 3.18 -1.38
N GLU A 216 8.52 4.20 -1.57
CA GLU A 216 9.93 4.16 -1.25
C GLU A 216 10.19 5.04 -0.02
N LEU A 217 10.97 4.53 0.94
CA LEU A 217 11.27 5.19 2.21
C LEU A 217 12.77 5.15 2.49
N GLY A 218 13.36 6.31 2.77
CA GLY A 218 14.71 6.38 3.31
C GLY A 218 14.78 5.76 4.71
N VAL A 219 15.80 4.97 4.98
CA VAL A 219 16.04 4.42 6.32
C VAL A 219 16.54 5.55 7.24
N PRO A 220 15.88 5.82 8.38
CA PRO A 220 16.41 6.78 9.33
C PRO A 220 17.76 6.29 9.87
N GLU A 221 18.76 7.16 9.82
CA GLU A 221 20.14 6.86 10.23
C GLU A 221 20.24 6.62 11.74
N ALA A 222 19.46 7.38 12.51
CA ALA A 222 19.35 7.19 13.95
C ALA A 222 18.37 6.06 14.27
N ALA A 223 18.81 5.10 15.10
CA ALA A 223 17.86 4.32 15.86
C ALA A 223 17.00 5.31 16.65
N THR A 224 15.67 5.32 16.44
CA THR A 224 14.80 6.10 17.31
C THR A 224 15.10 5.62 18.72
N PRO A 225 15.65 6.46 19.62
CA PRO A 225 15.85 6.03 20.98
C PRO A 225 14.46 5.67 21.48
N GLU A 226 14.27 4.39 21.79
CA GLU A 226 13.14 3.95 22.60
C GLU A 226 13.33 4.68 23.91
N LEU A 227 12.73 5.87 24.01
CA LEU A 227 12.64 6.62 25.25
C LEU A 227 12.19 5.59 26.27
N PRO A 228 13.00 5.28 27.30
CA PRO A 228 12.54 4.40 28.36
C PRO A 228 11.22 4.99 28.82
N ALA A 229 10.18 4.15 28.91
CA ALA A 229 8.90 4.51 29.49
C ALA A 229 9.19 5.46 30.66
N PRO A 230 8.58 6.67 30.69
CA PRO A 230 8.92 7.67 31.69
C PRO A 230 8.94 6.95 33.02
N ALA A 231 10.13 6.88 33.62
CA ALA A 231 10.34 6.18 34.85
C ALA A 231 9.22 6.64 35.77
N GLU A 232 8.29 5.73 36.10
CA GLU A 232 7.27 6.01 37.09
C GLU A 232 8.05 6.62 38.26
N PRO A 233 7.75 7.86 38.68
CA PRO A 233 8.44 8.42 39.79
C PRO A 233 8.14 7.50 40.96
N ARG A 234 9.14 6.71 41.35
CA ARG A 234 9.17 5.98 42.60
C ARG A 234 9.32 7.02 43.71
N ALA A 235 8.25 7.80 43.89
CA ALA A 235 8.07 8.72 44.98
C ALA A 235 7.59 7.88 46.17
N THR A 236 8.59 7.43 46.93
CA THR A 236 8.59 7.41 48.40
C THR A 236 7.33 6.89 49.08
N SER A 237 7.39 5.62 49.48
CA SER A 237 6.81 5.20 50.77
C SER A 237 7.14 6.26 51.83
N PRO A 238 6.17 6.84 52.55
CA PRO A 238 6.48 7.56 53.77
C PRO A 238 6.82 6.50 54.82
N ALA A 239 8.12 6.35 55.08
CA ALA A 239 8.58 5.74 56.31
C ALA A 239 8.06 6.60 57.47
N ALA A 240 7.30 5.95 58.33
CA ALA A 240 6.84 6.47 59.60
C ALA A 240 8.04 6.77 60.51
N GLU A 241 8.25 8.04 60.85
CA GLU A 241 8.87 8.55 62.09
C GLU A 241 8.80 10.09 61.97
N ALA A 242 8.35 10.91 62.91
CA ALA A 242 8.09 10.77 64.32
C ALA A 242 7.06 11.84 64.73
N LYS A 243 6.12 11.47 65.61
CA LYS A 243 5.32 12.45 66.36
C LYS A 243 5.38 12.08 67.84
N ALA A 244 6.48 12.44 68.48
CA ALA A 244 6.52 12.77 69.91
C ALA A 244 6.51 14.31 69.95
N GLY A 245 5.55 15.01 70.57
CA GLY A 245 5.08 14.81 71.93
C GLY A 245 6.02 15.59 72.86
N GLY A 246 5.77 16.89 73.06
CA GLY A 246 6.61 17.72 73.93
C GLY A 246 6.30 19.22 73.80
N GLU A 247 5.38 19.67 74.63
CA GLU A 247 4.87 21.04 74.72
C GLU A 247 5.63 21.85 75.79
N ALA A 248 6.16 23.03 75.38
CA ALA A 248 6.34 24.28 76.13
C ALA A 248 7.28 24.35 77.39
N PRO A 249 7.53 25.53 78.01
CA PRO A 249 8.46 26.56 77.53
C PRO A 249 9.36 27.20 78.65
N ALA A 250 10.13 28.24 78.29
CA ALA A 250 10.60 29.38 79.11
C ALA A 250 11.97 29.34 79.84
N ALA A 251 12.49 30.57 80.02
CA ALA A 251 13.68 31.03 80.77
C ALA A 251 15.04 30.78 80.06
N GLU A 252 16.04 31.66 80.03
CA GLU A 252 16.27 33.03 80.50
C GLU A 252 17.66 33.45 79.92
N SER A 253 17.90 34.75 79.74
CA SER A 253 19.16 35.51 79.59
C SER A 253 20.46 34.81 80.10
N PRO A 254 21.70 35.14 79.63
CA PRO A 254 22.23 36.50 79.79
C PRO A 254 23.31 37.03 78.80
N SER A 255 23.48 38.34 78.94
CA SER A 255 24.62 39.22 78.67
C SER A 255 26.01 38.59 78.55
N ARG A 256 26.81 39.06 77.58
CA ARG A 256 27.92 40.01 77.78
C ARG A 256 28.40 40.56 76.44
#